data_AF-A0A136KIR2-F1
#
_entry.id   AF-A0A136KIR2-F1
#
_cell.length_a   1.000
_cell.length_b   1.000
_cell.length_c   1.000
_cell.angle_alpha   90.00
_cell.angle_beta   90.00
_cell.angle_gamma   90.00
#
_symmetry.space_group_name_H-M   'P 1'
#
loop_
_entity.id
_entity.type
_entity.pdbx_description
1 polymer ?
#
loop_
_entity_poly.entity_id
_entity_poly.type
_entity_poly.pdbx_seq_one_letter_code
_entity_poly.pdbx_strand_id
1 'polypeptide(L)'
;MTDTNEPNHIQTLVYSFNLEPEEKTLMWQKFEEYIYTSAVRYLYEALSEKEVEIFNKIGQTAPEGDSMIMLVAEHPELKGYYEKALAQSYADVLALLEAAVTKFGSEESHQLLATIKGQ
;
A
#
# COMPACT_ATOMS: atom_id res chain seq x y z
N MET A 1 -10.01 16.02 -7.31
CA MET A 1 -9.59 14.67 -7.71
C MET A 1 -9.15 14.03 -6.43
N THR A 2 -10.04 13.25 -5.84
CA THR A 2 -9.87 12.63 -4.54
C THR A 2 -8.91 11.46 -4.71
N ASP A 3 -7.89 11.39 -3.86
CA ASP A 3 -6.86 10.35 -3.88
C ASP A 3 -7.52 9.00 -3.63
N THR A 4 -7.81 8.24 -4.69
CA THR A 4 -8.47 6.92 -4.60
C THR A 4 -7.60 5.85 -3.94
N ASN A 5 -6.36 6.19 -3.55
CA ASN A 5 -5.35 5.29 -2.98
C ASN A 5 -5.19 5.43 -1.46
N GLU A 6 -6.16 6.03 -0.76
CA GLU A 6 -6.05 6.19 0.68
C GLU A 6 -6.10 4.83 1.42
N PRO A 7 -5.21 4.59 2.41
CA PRO A 7 -5.17 3.37 3.21
C PRO A 7 -6.53 2.95 3.79
N ASN A 8 -7.38 3.95 4.09
CA ASN A 8 -8.71 3.76 4.64
C ASN A 8 -9.66 3.01 3.69
N HIS A 9 -9.53 3.17 2.37
CA HIS A 9 -10.40 2.51 1.39
C HIS A 9 -10.12 1.02 1.28
N ILE A 10 -8.83 0.65 1.22
CA ILE A 10 -8.40 -0.74 1.18
C ILE A 10 -8.78 -1.45 2.48
N GLN A 11 -8.54 -0.81 3.62
CA GLN A 11 -8.92 -1.35 4.92
C GLN A 11 -10.43 -1.58 5.00
N THR A 12 -11.24 -0.58 4.62
CA THR A 12 -12.71 -0.71 4.62
C THR A 12 -13.16 -1.89 3.75
N LEU A 13 -12.54 -2.08 2.59
CA LEU A 13 -12.88 -3.20 1.69
C LEU A 13 -12.50 -4.56 2.28
N VAL A 14 -11.33 -4.69 2.91
CA VAL A 14 -10.91 -5.91 3.65
C VAL A 14 -11.92 -6.25 4.75
N TYR A 15 -12.39 -5.26 5.50
CA TYR A 15 -13.31 -5.50 6.61
C TYR A 15 -14.76 -5.78 6.17
N SER A 16 -15.09 -5.55 4.89
CA SER A 16 -16.39 -5.89 4.30
C SER A 16 -16.56 -7.39 3.99
N PHE A 17 -15.46 -8.15 3.89
CA PHE A 17 -15.56 -9.59 3.64
C PHE A 17 -16.23 -10.31 4.81
N ASN A 18 -16.98 -11.38 4.50
CA ASN A 18 -17.60 -12.22 5.51
C ASN A 18 -16.58 -13.20 6.11
N LEU A 19 -15.67 -12.65 6.92
CA LEU A 19 -14.60 -13.35 7.62
C LEU A 19 -14.71 -13.09 9.13
N GLU A 20 -14.11 -13.96 9.93
CA GLU A 20 -14.00 -13.71 11.37
C GLU A 20 -13.09 -12.49 11.64
N PRO A 21 -13.28 -11.77 12.76
CA PRO A 21 -12.49 -10.56 13.06
C PRO A 21 -10.96 -10.78 13.05
N GLU A 22 -10.50 -11.95 13.49
CA GLU A 22 -9.09 -12.33 13.50
C GLU A 22 -8.55 -12.53 12.07
N GLU A 23 -9.34 -13.13 11.19
CA GLU A 23 -9.00 -13.34 9.78
C GLU A 23 -8.93 -12.01 9.02
N LYS A 24 -9.85 -11.08 9.29
CA LYS A 24 -9.81 -9.71 8.74
C LYS A 24 -8.53 -8.98 9.15
N THR A 25 -8.18 -9.09 10.43
CA THR A 25 -6.97 -8.46 10.98
C THR A 25 -5.72 -9.05 10.34
N LEU A 26 -5.64 -10.38 10.21
CA LEU A 26 -4.51 -11.05 9.55
C LEU A 26 -4.42 -10.69 8.06
N MET A 27 -5.54 -10.65 7.36
CA MET A 27 -5.61 -10.25 5.94
C MET A 27 -5.12 -8.81 5.76
N TRP A 28 -5.56 -7.88 6.62
CA TRP A 28 -5.07 -6.51 6.62
C TRP A 28 -3.56 -6.44 6.87
N GLN A 29 -3.04 -7.13 7.89
CA GLN A 29 -1.61 -7.17 8.19
C GLN A 29 -0.78 -7.67 7.00
N LYS A 30 -1.28 -8.68 6.28
CA LYS A 30 -0.61 -9.23 5.10
C LYS A 30 -0.61 -8.26 3.92
N PHE A 31 -1.70 -7.51 3.71
CA PHE A 31 -1.71 -6.45 2.70
C PHE A 31 -0.83 -5.28 3.08
N GLU A 32 -0.81 -4.88 4.35
CA GLU A 32 0.05 -3.82 4.86
C GLU A 32 1.53 -4.16 4.64
N GLU A 33 1.95 -5.39 5.00
CA GLU A 33 3.29 -5.92 4.73
C GLU A 33 3.62 -5.89 3.23
N TYR A 34 2.68 -6.32 2.38
CA TYR A 34 2.85 -6.28 0.93
C TYR A 34 2.98 -4.85 0.38
N ILE A 35 2.18 -3.90 0.89
CA ILE A 35 2.19 -2.50 0.45
C ILE A 35 3.56 -1.88 0.69
N TYR A 36 4.09 -2.03 1.91
CA TYR A 36 5.39 -1.48 2.26
C TYR A 36 6.52 -2.15 1.49
N THR A 37 6.50 -3.48 1.38
CA THR A 37 7.53 -4.22 0.61
C THR A 37 7.52 -3.84 -0.87
N SER A 38 6.33 -3.74 -1.48
CA SER A 38 6.19 -3.34 -2.88
C SER A 38 6.55 -1.88 -3.10
N ALA A 39 6.28 -1.00 -2.13
CA ALA A 39 6.63 0.41 -2.22
C ALA A 39 8.15 0.60 -2.17
N VAL A 40 8.86 -0.16 -1.34
CA VAL A 40 10.33 -0.21 -1.37
C VAL A 40 10.83 -0.60 -2.76
N ARG A 41 10.25 -1.64 -3.37
CA ARG A 41 10.62 -2.07 -4.73
C ARG A 41 10.39 -0.96 -5.76
N TYR A 42 9.21 -0.36 -5.78
CA TYR A 42 8.88 0.72 -6.72
C TYR A 42 9.75 1.96 -6.53
N LEU A 43 10.08 2.26 -5.28
CA LEU A 43 11.02 3.32 -4.96
C LEU A 43 12.39 3.01 -5.55
N TYR A 44 12.96 1.82 -5.30
CA TYR A 44 14.23 1.39 -5.91
C TYR A 44 14.25 1.50 -7.43
N GLU A 45 13.16 1.14 -8.11
CA GLU A 45 13.05 1.21 -9.58
C GLU A 45 13.00 2.66 -10.12
N ALA A 46 12.54 3.61 -9.30
CA ALA A 46 12.41 5.02 -9.66
C ALA A 46 13.64 5.87 -9.32
N LEU A 47 14.54 5.37 -8.46
CA LEU A 47 15.72 6.11 -8.00
C LEU A 47 16.88 6.04 -9.00
N SER A 48 17.65 7.12 -9.09
CA SER A 48 18.98 7.12 -9.72
C SER A 48 20.02 6.39 -8.86
N GLU A 49 21.17 6.02 -9.44
CA GLU A 49 22.26 5.34 -8.70
C GLU A 49 22.69 6.08 -7.42
N LYS A 50 22.74 7.41 -7.46
CA LYS A 50 23.09 8.25 -6.29
C LYS A 50 22.01 8.16 -5.20
N GLU A 51 20.75 8.14 -5.59
CA GLU A 51 19.62 8.04 -4.66
C GLU A 51 19.49 6.61 -4.10
N VAL A 52 19.83 5.59 -4.89
CA VAL A 52 19.96 4.19 -4.45
C VAL A 52 21.05 4.03 -3.40
N GLU A 53 22.20 4.71 -3.55
CA GLU A 53 23.27 4.67 -2.54
C GLU A 53 22.82 5.28 -1.20
N ILE A 54 22.09 6.40 -1.25
CA ILE A 54 21.49 7.04 -0.08
C ILE A 54 20.46 6.10 0.57
N PHE A 55 19.57 5.53 -0.23
CA PHE A 55 18.55 4.59 0.24
C PHE A 55 19.16 3.38 0.96
N ASN A 56 20.18 2.76 0.36
CA ASN A 56 20.88 1.61 0.92
C ASN A 56 21.54 1.91 2.28
N LYS A 57 22.08 3.12 2.48
CA LYS A 57 22.70 3.51 3.77
C LYS A 57 21.68 3.60 4.90
N ILE A 58 20.44 4.00 4.58
CA ILE A 58 19.36 4.14 5.56
C ILE A 58 18.68 2.80 5.83
N GLY A 59 18.50 1.97 4.80
CA GLY A 59 17.97 0.61 4.94
C GLY A 59 18.83 -0.32 5.83
N GLN A 60 20.08 0.06 6.13
CA GLN A 60 20.96 -0.70 7.02
C GLN A 60 20.68 -0.47 8.52
N THR A 61 19.89 0.55 8.89
CA THR A 61 19.71 0.96 10.29
C THR A 61 18.29 0.77 10.83
N ALA A 62 17.33 0.35 9.99
CA ALA A 62 15.92 0.21 10.35
C ALA A 62 15.26 -1.02 9.69
N PRO A 63 14.30 -1.71 10.35
CA PRO A 63 13.46 -2.74 9.73
C PRO A 63 12.70 -2.21 8.51
N GLU A 64 12.43 -3.03 7.49
CA GLU A 64 11.96 -2.60 6.16
C GLU A 64 10.70 -1.69 6.17
N GLY A 65 9.81 -1.85 7.15
CA GLY A 65 8.64 -0.98 7.32
C GLY A 65 8.97 0.42 7.83
N ASP A 66 9.94 0.54 8.75
CA ASP A 66 10.37 1.81 9.33
C ASP A 66 11.42 2.51 8.46
N SER A 67 12.15 1.75 7.64
CA SER A 67 13.21 2.29 6.76
C SER A 67 12.68 3.36 5.82
N MET A 68 11.45 3.24 5.32
CA MET A 68 10.89 4.21 4.39
C MET A 68 10.46 5.52 5.06
N ILE A 69 9.90 5.45 6.28
CA ILE A 69 9.52 6.65 7.04
C ILE A 69 10.79 7.40 7.45
N MET A 70 11.80 6.68 7.93
CA MET A 70 13.11 7.26 8.27
C MET A 70 13.81 7.85 7.05
N LEU A 71 13.74 7.18 5.90
CA LEU A 71 14.28 7.69 4.64
C LEU A 71 13.69 9.05 4.26
N VAL A 72 12.37 9.18 4.27
CA VAL A 72 11.71 10.45 3.90
C VAL A 72 12.01 11.55 4.92
N ALA A 73 12.19 11.20 6.19
CA ALA A 73 12.57 12.15 7.23
C ALA A 73 14.01 12.66 7.07
N GLU A 74 14.96 11.79 6.70
CA GLU A 74 16.37 12.14 6.47
C GLU A 74 16.60 12.78 5.09
N HIS A 75 15.77 12.42 4.10
CA HIS A 75 15.84 12.88 2.71
C HIS A 75 14.46 13.33 2.21
N PRO A 76 14.00 14.54 2.60
CA PRO A 76 12.70 15.07 2.22
C PRO A 76 12.49 15.19 0.70
N GLU A 77 13.58 15.30 -0.08
CA GLU A 77 13.57 15.28 -1.54
C GLU A 77 13.00 13.97 -2.11
N LEU A 78 13.08 12.86 -1.36
CA LEU A 78 12.57 11.56 -1.77
C LEU A 78 11.07 11.39 -1.50
N LYS A 79 10.43 12.34 -0.78
CA LYS A 79 9.01 12.28 -0.42
C LYS A 79 8.10 12.04 -1.63
N GLY A 80 8.34 12.75 -2.73
CA GLY A 80 7.51 12.63 -3.93
C GLY A 80 7.67 11.27 -4.64
N TYR A 81 8.84 10.64 -4.55
CA TYR A 81 9.04 9.27 -5.06
C TYR A 81 8.37 8.25 -4.15
N TYR A 82 8.48 8.44 -2.84
CA TYR A 82 7.83 7.61 -1.83
C TYR A 82 6.30 7.62 -1.95
N GLU A 83 5.68 8.79 -2.06
CA GLU A 83 4.23 8.92 -2.23
C GLU A 83 3.73 8.20 -3.49
N LYS A 84 4.48 8.29 -4.60
CA LYS A 84 4.17 7.56 -5.83
C LYS A 84 4.32 6.05 -5.69
N ALA A 85 5.38 5.60 -5.03
CA ALA A 85 5.63 4.19 -4.78
C ALA A 85 4.54 3.58 -3.89
N LEU A 86 4.13 4.28 -2.83
CA LEU A 86 2.99 3.89 -2.00
C LEU A 86 1.70 3.84 -2.82
N ALA A 87 1.39 4.88 -3.59
CA ALA A 87 0.19 4.93 -4.42
C ALA A 87 0.11 3.74 -5.39
N GLN A 88 1.24 3.35 -6.00
CA GLN A 88 1.30 2.18 -6.86
C GLN A 88 1.05 0.87 -6.08
N SER A 89 1.65 0.72 -4.90
CA SER A 89 1.41 -0.44 -4.04
C SER A 89 -0.05 -0.56 -3.57
N TYR A 90 -0.69 0.57 -3.23
CA TYR A 90 -2.12 0.61 -2.92
C TYR A 90 -2.96 0.19 -4.14
N ALA A 91 -2.62 0.67 -5.34
CA ALA A 91 -3.33 0.28 -6.56
C ALA A 91 -3.22 -1.23 -6.84
N ASP A 92 -2.06 -1.85 -6.59
CA ASP A 92 -1.88 -3.29 -6.76
C ASP A 92 -2.75 -4.10 -5.79
N VAL A 93 -2.79 -3.71 -4.51
CA VAL A 93 -3.65 -4.36 -3.52
C VAL A 93 -5.12 -4.17 -3.86
N LEU A 94 -5.52 -2.97 -4.30
CA LEU A 94 -6.88 -2.71 -4.73
C LEU A 94 -7.26 -3.63 -5.90
N ALA A 95 -6.38 -3.84 -6.89
CA ALA A 95 -6.63 -4.78 -7.98
C ALA A 95 -6.80 -6.24 -7.51
N LEU A 96 -6.03 -6.67 -6.50
CA LEU A 96 -6.21 -7.99 -5.88
C LEU A 96 -7.55 -8.11 -5.16
N LEU A 97 -7.95 -7.07 -4.42
CA LEU A 97 -9.23 -7.01 -3.75
C LEU A 97 -10.39 -6.94 -4.74
N GLU A 98 -10.26 -6.22 -5.85
CA GLU A 98 -11.23 -6.19 -6.94
C GLU A 98 -11.53 -7.60 -7.46
N ALA A 99 -10.47 -8.37 -7.72
CA ALA A 99 -10.59 -9.75 -8.14
C ALA A 99 -11.25 -10.64 -7.06
N ALA A 100 -10.91 -10.41 -5.79
CA ALA A 100 -11.50 -11.14 -4.67
C ALA A 100 -12.98 -10.81 -4.46
N VAL A 101 -13.36 -9.52 -4.50
CA VAL A 101 -14.76 -9.06 -4.40
C VAL A 101 -15.59 -9.64 -5.54
N THR A 102 -15.08 -9.57 -6.77
CA THR A 102 -15.78 -10.11 -7.95
C THR A 102 -16.11 -11.59 -7.80
N LYS A 103 -15.24 -12.37 -7.14
CA LYS A 103 -15.37 -13.82 -7.03
C LYS A 103 -16.03 -14.30 -5.74
N PHE A 104 -15.84 -13.57 -4.64
CA PHE A 104 -16.18 -14.01 -3.28
C PHE A 104 -16.88 -12.93 -2.44
N GLY A 105 -17.03 -11.72 -2.97
CA GLY A 105 -17.56 -10.57 -2.23
C GLY A 105 -19.05 -10.68 -1.95
N SER A 106 -19.47 -10.08 -0.84
CA SER A 106 -20.89 -9.84 -0.55
C SER A 106 -21.43 -8.70 -1.41
N GLU A 107 -22.76 -8.49 -1.41
CA GLU A 107 -23.36 -7.32 -2.07
C GLU A 107 -22.80 -6.00 -1.51
N GLU A 108 -22.55 -5.95 -0.19
CA GLU A 108 -21.92 -4.82 0.48
C GLU A 108 -20.49 -4.57 -0.04
N SER A 109 -19.67 -5.62 -0.21
CA SER A 109 -18.32 -5.49 -0.79
C SER A 109 -18.35 -4.94 -2.22
N HIS A 110 -19.33 -5.34 -3.03
CA HIS A 110 -19.50 -4.82 -4.40
C HIS A 110 -19.89 -3.35 -4.41
N GLN A 111 -20.80 -2.93 -3.52
CA GLN A 111 -21.21 -1.52 -3.39
C GLN A 111 -20.06 -0.63 -2.90
N LEU A 112 -19.30 -1.10 -1.91
CA LEU A 112 -18.10 -0.41 -1.43
C LEU A 112 -17.07 -0.26 -2.54
N LEU A 113 -16.79 -1.33 -3.29
CA LEU A 113 -15.86 -1.27 -4.41
C LEU A 113 -16.31 -0.26 -5.48
N ALA A 114 -17.59 -0.24 -5.83
CA ALA A 114 -18.12 0.74 -6.78
C ALA A 114 -17.98 2.18 -6.28
N THR A 115 -18.12 2.41 -4.97
CA THR A 115 -17.93 3.73 -4.35
C THR A 115 -16.47 4.16 -4.41
N ILE A 116 -15.53 3.26 -4.10
CA ILE A 116 -14.08 3.52 -4.15
C ILE A 116 -13.65 3.89 -5.58
N LYS A 117 -14.23 3.24 -6.61
CA LYS A 117 -13.90 3.52 -8.03
C LYS A 117 -14.57 4.75 -8.62
N GLY A 118 -15.63 5.26 -7.98
CA GLY A 118 -16.41 6.40 -8.45
C GLY A 118 -15.98 7.77 -7.89
N GLN A 119 -15.00 7.79 -6.98
CA GLN A 119 -14.44 8.99 -6.33
C GLN A 119 -13.17 9.50 -7.04
#